data_AF-A0A7K4CDE7-F1
#
_entry.id   AF-A0A7K4CDE7-F1
#
_cell.length_a   1.000
_cell.length_b   1.000
_cell.length_c   1.000
_cell.angle_alpha   90.00
_cell.angle_beta   90.00
_cell.angle_gamma   90.00
#
_symmetry.space_group_name_H-M   'P 1'
#
loop_
_entity.id
_entity.type
_entity.pdbx_description
1 polymer ?
#
loop_
_entity_poly.entity_id
_entity_poly.type
_entity_poly.pdbx_seq_one_letter_code
_entity_poly.pdbx_strand_id
1 'polypeptide(L)'
;MMMTTKTVPRMEMHGSHSAGLLNRYFSLDNAHTQKTPIIPATPESPVAALVLEAHLTRYGGLMTRVCLVNATLQHHGRDSAYPTEIARTATAQLVTLQAMARRKNPAGTRAALSQFLATLAQLQDAYRDIRAIPNLPEDVSSSIGSVLRSMDAAVAQTMIL
;
A
#
# COMPACT_ATOMS: atom_id res chain seq x y z
N MET A 1 -38.41 -2.29 55.84
CA MET A 1 -37.42 -1.79 54.87
C MET A 1 -36.67 -2.99 54.31
N MET A 2 -36.98 -3.39 53.08
CA MET A 2 -36.29 -4.47 52.37
C MET A 2 -35.54 -3.84 51.20
N MET A 3 -34.21 -3.91 51.20
CA MET A 3 -33.36 -3.54 50.07
C MET A 3 -33.01 -4.79 49.28
N THR A 4 -33.59 -4.94 48.09
CA THR A 4 -33.19 -5.94 47.09
C THR A 4 -32.03 -5.40 46.26
N THR A 5 -30.84 -5.98 46.40
CA THR A 5 -29.70 -5.72 45.52
C THR A 5 -29.86 -6.51 44.22
N LYS A 6 -29.95 -5.80 43.10
CA LYS A 6 -29.91 -6.37 41.74
C LYS A 6 -28.48 -6.80 41.41
N THR A 7 -28.28 -8.10 41.24
CA THR A 7 -27.04 -8.69 40.72
C THR A 7 -26.96 -8.44 39.20
N VAL A 8 -25.94 -7.71 38.76
CA VAL A 8 -25.66 -7.49 37.32
C VAL A 8 -24.77 -8.65 36.84
N PRO A 9 -25.08 -9.32 35.71
CA PRO A 9 -24.20 -10.34 35.16
C PRO A 9 -22.97 -9.70 34.51
N ARG A 10 -21.79 -10.14 34.97
CA ARG A 10 -20.48 -9.86 34.40
C ARG A 10 -20.38 -10.58 33.04
N MET A 11 -20.41 -9.81 31.96
CA MET A 11 -20.05 -10.30 30.62
C MET A 11 -18.53 -10.51 30.58
N GLU A 12 -18.11 -11.76 30.69
CA GLU A 12 -16.77 -12.19 30.30
C GLU A 12 -16.73 -12.23 28.77
N MET A 13 -16.19 -11.18 28.13
CA MET A 13 -15.80 -11.26 26.73
C MET A 13 -14.48 -12.03 26.63
N HIS A 14 -14.62 -13.29 26.24
CA HIS A 14 -13.57 -14.14 25.71
C HIS A 14 -12.67 -13.36 24.73
N GLY A 15 -11.39 -13.30 25.07
CA GLY A 15 -10.35 -13.03 24.09
C GLY A 15 -10.19 -14.22 23.15
N SER A 16 -10.18 -13.97 21.85
CA SER A 16 -9.28 -14.60 20.86
C SER A 16 -9.68 -14.21 19.44
N HIS A 17 -8.68 -14.07 18.58
CA HIS A 17 -8.74 -13.95 17.10
C HIS A 17 -8.70 -12.56 16.44
N SER A 18 -7.76 -11.70 16.86
CA SER A 18 -7.32 -10.58 15.99
C SER A 18 -5.81 -10.52 15.74
N ALA A 19 -5.05 -11.56 16.11
CA ALA A 19 -3.59 -11.62 15.96
C ALA A 19 -3.10 -12.55 14.81
N GLY A 20 -4.01 -13.07 13.98
CA GLY A 20 -3.69 -14.11 12.98
C GLY A 20 -3.45 -13.64 11.55
N LEU A 21 -3.71 -12.36 11.22
CA LEU A 21 -3.68 -11.89 9.83
C LEU A 21 -2.41 -11.12 9.43
N LEU A 22 -1.54 -10.78 10.38
CA LEU A 22 -0.32 -10.01 10.10
C LEU A 22 0.92 -10.88 9.84
N ASN A 23 0.84 -12.20 10.04
CA ASN A 23 2.02 -13.08 10.03
C ASN A 23 2.19 -13.93 8.75
N ARG A 24 1.42 -13.69 7.69
CA ARG A 24 1.55 -14.40 6.40
C ARG A 24 2.21 -13.60 5.28
N TYR A 25 2.65 -12.37 5.52
CA TYR A 25 3.24 -11.52 4.48
C TYR A 25 4.78 -11.50 4.46
N PHE A 26 5.46 -12.27 5.31
CA PHE A 26 6.93 -12.26 5.43
C PHE A 26 7.65 -13.55 4.97
N SER A 27 7.07 -14.31 4.04
CA SER A 27 7.76 -15.49 3.48
C SER A 27 7.50 -15.69 1.99
N LEU A 28 7.99 -14.77 1.16
CA LEU A 28 8.20 -15.00 -0.28
C LEU A 28 9.45 -14.27 -0.82
N ASP A 29 10.46 -14.04 0.01
CA ASP A 29 11.79 -13.58 -0.44
C ASP A 29 12.79 -14.72 -0.29
N ASN A 30 12.79 -15.63 -1.27
CA ASN A 30 13.93 -16.44 -1.73
C ASN A 30 13.43 -17.67 -2.50
N ALA A 31 13.07 -17.49 -3.77
CA ALA A 31 13.08 -18.60 -4.71
C ALA A 31 13.31 -18.10 -6.14
N HIS A 32 14.52 -18.40 -6.63
CA HIS A 32 14.87 -18.62 -8.03
C HIS A 32 14.75 -17.43 -9.01
N THR A 33 15.89 -16.79 -9.23
CA THR A 33 16.29 -16.21 -10.51
C THR A 33 16.37 -17.29 -11.59
N GLN A 34 15.22 -17.78 -12.06
CA GLN A 34 15.14 -18.39 -13.38
C GLN A 34 14.98 -17.28 -14.41
N LYS A 35 16.01 -17.12 -15.23
CA LYS A 35 16.05 -16.22 -16.38
C LYS A 35 15.10 -16.78 -17.45
N THR A 36 13.80 -16.56 -17.28
CA THR A 36 12.79 -16.90 -18.30
C THR A 36 13.06 -16.12 -19.58
N PRO A 37 12.96 -16.76 -20.76
CA PRO A 37 13.15 -16.08 -22.03
C PRO A 37 12.16 -14.93 -22.17
N ILE A 38 12.67 -13.77 -22.63
CA ILE A 38 11.88 -12.58 -22.94
C ILE A 38 11.07 -12.88 -24.20
N ILE A 39 9.93 -13.54 -24.03
CA ILE A 39 8.91 -13.57 -25.06
C ILE A 39 8.20 -12.21 -24.94
N PRO A 40 8.20 -11.37 -25.99
CA PRO A 40 7.42 -10.14 -25.98
C PRO A 40 5.96 -10.53 -25.76
N ALA A 41 5.44 -10.29 -24.55
CA ALA A 41 4.09 -10.65 -24.20
C ALA A 41 3.16 -9.82 -25.07
N THR A 42 2.54 -10.47 -26.05
CA THR A 42 1.34 -9.91 -26.67
C THR A 42 0.34 -9.61 -25.54
N PRO A 43 -0.38 -8.47 -25.59
CA PRO A 43 -1.22 -7.97 -24.49
C PRO A 43 -2.39 -8.91 -24.11
N GLU A 44 -2.55 -10.02 -24.80
CA GLU A 44 -3.52 -11.08 -24.53
C GLU A 44 -2.91 -12.30 -23.81
N SER A 45 -1.62 -12.25 -23.49
CA SER A 45 -0.93 -13.33 -22.78
C SER A 45 -1.46 -13.45 -21.34
N PRO A 46 -1.90 -14.65 -20.90
CA PRO A 46 -2.34 -14.87 -19.52
C PRO A 46 -1.22 -14.56 -18.51
N VAL A 47 0.05 -14.63 -18.93
CA VAL A 47 1.20 -14.26 -18.09
C VAL A 47 1.21 -12.75 -17.80
N ALA A 48 0.93 -11.91 -18.79
CA ALA A 48 0.88 -10.45 -18.59
C ALA A 48 -0.26 -10.04 -17.64
N ALA A 49 -1.40 -10.72 -17.72
CA ALA A 49 -2.52 -10.49 -16.81
C ALA A 49 -2.18 -10.87 -15.37
N LEU A 50 -1.53 -12.02 -15.16
CA LEU A 50 -1.06 -12.46 -13.83
C LEU A 50 -0.05 -11.49 -13.22
N VAL A 51 0.91 -11.02 -14.03
CA VAL A 51 1.91 -10.04 -13.56
C VAL A 51 1.22 -8.73 -13.17
N LEU A 52 0.30 -8.23 -13.99
CA LEU A 52 -0.47 -7.02 -13.67
C LEU A 52 -1.26 -7.18 -12.36
N GLU A 53 -1.97 -8.29 -12.15
CA GLU A 53 -2.70 -8.52 -10.89
C GLU A 53 -1.78 -8.54 -9.66
N ALA A 54 -0.59 -9.13 -9.78
CA ALA A 54 0.40 -9.11 -8.72
C ALA A 54 0.85 -7.67 -8.39
N HIS A 55 1.05 -6.83 -9.40
CA HIS A 55 1.36 -5.41 -9.19
C HIS A 55 0.22 -4.65 -8.53
N LEU A 56 -1.02 -4.83 -9.00
CA LEU A 56 -2.20 -4.16 -8.41
C LEU A 56 -2.37 -4.51 -6.93
N THR A 57 -2.11 -5.76 -6.56
CA THR A 57 -2.13 -6.22 -5.17
C THR A 57 -1.03 -5.54 -4.35
N ARG A 58 0.19 -5.46 -4.87
CA ARG A 58 1.31 -4.76 -4.21
C ARG A 58 1.04 -3.28 -4.02
N TYR A 59 0.49 -2.60 -5.03
CA TYR A 59 0.10 -1.20 -4.93
C TYR A 59 -0.99 -0.97 -3.89
N GLY A 60 -1.97 -1.88 -3.78
CA GLY A 60 -2.96 -1.83 -2.70
C GLY A 60 -2.33 -1.86 -1.32
N GLY A 61 -1.43 -2.83 -1.09
CA GLY A 61 -0.69 -2.93 0.18
C GLY A 61 0.25 -1.74 0.45
N LEU A 62 0.80 -1.12 -0.61
CA LEU A 62 1.57 0.11 -0.50
C LEU A 62 0.68 1.27 -0.02
N MET A 63 -0.49 1.48 -0.63
CA MET A 63 -1.39 2.55 -0.24
C MET A 63 -1.91 2.41 1.20
N THR A 64 -2.14 1.19 1.68
CA THR A 64 -2.45 0.96 3.11
C THR A 64 -1.31 1.43 4.02
N ARG A 65 -0.06 1.14 3.68
CA ARG A 65 1.10 1.58 4.47
C ARG A 65 1.29 3.09 4.44
N VAL A 66 1.04 3.73 3.30
CA VAL A 66 1.00 5.19 3.14
C VAL A 66 -0.03 5.81 4.09
N CYS A 67 -1.24 5.27 4.14
CA CYS A 67 -2.29 5.74 5.07
C CYS A 67 -1.84 5.64 6.53
N LEU A 68 -1.18 4.53 6.90
CA LEU A 68 -0.64 4.35 8.26
C LEU A 68 0.44 5.39 8.58
N VAL A 69 1.40 5.63 7.67
CA VAL A 69 2.44 6.65 7.85
C VAL A 69 1.83 8.04 8.03
N ASN A 70 0.82 8.39 7.22
CA ASN A 70 0.15 9.69 7.32
C ASN A 70 -0.59 9.84 8.65
N ALA A 71 -1.22 8.78 9.16
CA ALA A 71 -1.85 8.78 10.48
C ALA A 71 -0.81 8.93 11.60
N THR A 72 0.34 8.24 11.50
CA THR A 72 1.43 8.37 12.47
C THR A 72 2.02 9.78 12.47
N LEU A 73 2.19 10.40 11.30
CA LEU A 73 2.62 11.81 11.20
C LEU A 73 1.65 12.75 11.93
N GLN A 74 0.34 12.59 11.72
CA GLN A 74 -0.68 13.39 12.40
C GLN A 74 -0.66 13.17 13.92
N HIS A 75 -0.48 11.92 14.36
CA HIS A 75 -0.39 11.59 15.78
C HIS A 75 0.78 12.31 16.47
N HIS A 76 1.91 12.45 15.77
CA HIS A 76 3.07 13.20 16.24
C HIS A 76 3.00 14.72 15.97
N GLY A 77 1.83 15.24 15.58
CA GLY A 77 1.63 16.66 15.30
C GLY A 77 2.43 17.19 14.11
N ARG A 78 2.85 16.31 13.19
CA ARG A 78 3.53 16.70 11.95
C ARG A 78 2.50 16.94 10.85
N ASP A 79 2.73 18.00 10.08
CA ASP A 79 1.89 18.30 8.93
C ASP A 79 1.98 17.15 7.92
N SER A 80 0.84 16.54 7.63
CA SER A 80 0.68 15.49 6.64
C SER A 80 -0.43 15.82 5.64
N ALA A 81 -0.93 17.06 5.60
CA ALA A 81 -2.05 17.43 4.73
C ALA A 81 -1.73 17.16 3.26
N TYR A 82 -0.57 17.64 2.80
CA TYR A 82 -0.11 17.46 1.42
C TYR A 82 0.10 15.97 1.01
N PRO A 83 0.90 15.15 1.71
CA PRO A 83 1.04 13.72 1.37
C PRO A 83 -0.28 12.95 1.55
N THR A 84 -1.18 13.38 2.43
CA THR A 84 -2.52 12.78 2.55
C THR A 84 -3.38 13.05 1.32
N GLU A 85 -3.34 14.26 0.78
CA GLU A 85 -4.06 14.60 -0.44
C GLU A 85 -3.54 13.81 -1.65
N ILE A 86 -2.22 13.75 -1.82
CA ILE A 86 -1.60 12.97 -2.90
C ILE A 86 -1.95 11.49 -2.74
N ALA A 87 -1.88 10.95 -1.53
CA ALA A 87 -2.24 9.56 -1.25
C ALA A 87 -3.70 9.26 -1.64
N ARG A 88 -4.64 10.15 -1.31
CA ARG A 88 -6.04 10.03 -1.72
C ARG A 88 -6.19 9.97 -3.24
N THR A 89 -5.48 10.85 -3.95
CA THR A 89 -5.47 10.86 -5.43
C THR A 89 -4.90 9.55 -5.99
N ALA A 90 -3.77 9.07 -5.46
CA ALA A 90 -3.16 7.80 -5.86
C ALA A 90 -4.09 6.61 -5.60
N THR A 91 -4.80 6.57 -4.47
CA THR A 91 -5.79 5.52 -4.18
C THR A 91 -6.94 5.54 -5.20
N ALA A 92 -7.47 6.71 -5.57
CA ALA A 92 -8.53 6.81 -6.58
C ALA A 92 -8.05 6.37 -7.98
N GLN A 93 -6.83 6.71 -8.35
CA GLN A 93 -6.21 6.27 -9.59
C GLN A 93 -5.96 4.75 -9.60
N LEU A 94 -5.56 4.16 -8.47
CA LEU A 94 -5.39 2.72 -8.34
C LEU A 94 -6.73 1.98 -8.56
N VAL A 95 -7.83 2.49 -8.01
CA VAL A 95 -9.18 1.94 -8.27
C VAL A 95 -9.53 2.04 -9.75
N THR A 96 -9.22 3.18 -10.38
CA THR A 96 -9.45 3.38 -11.83
C THR A 96 -8.62 2.40 -12.66
N LEU A 97 -7.35 2.21 -12.32
CA LEU A 97 -6.45 1.25 -12.95
C LEU A 97 -7.00 -0.18 -12.84
N GLN A 98 -7.45 -0.60 -11.65
CA GLN A 98 -8.09 -1.90 -11.44
C GLN A 98 -9.36 -2.06 -12.30
N ALA A 99 -10.17 -1.01 -12.44
CA ALA A 99 -11.35 -1.04 -13.29
C ALA A 99 -10.99 -1.20 -14.78
N MET A 100 -9.95 -0.52 -15.27
CA MET A 100 -9.48 -0.66 -16.66
C MET A 100 -8.91 -2.06 -16.93
N ALA A 101 -8.16 -2.62 -15.97
CA ALA A 101 -7.64 -3.98 -16.04
C ALA A 101 -8.78 -5.01 -16.13
N ARG A 102 -9.82 -4.90 -15.29
CA ARG A 102 -11.00 -5.77 -15.31
C ARG A 102 -11.78 -5.70 -16.61
N ARG A 103 -11.84 -4.51 -17.23
CA ARG A 103 -12.49 -4.30 -18.54
C ARG A 103 -11.63 -4.79 -19.71
N LYS A 104 -10.45 -5.36 -19.46
CA LYS A 104 -9.48 -5.78 -20.48
C LYS A 104 -9.17 -4.65 -21.48
N ASN A 105 -9.07 -3.41 -20.99
CA ASN A 105 -8.75 -2.25 -21.81
C ASN A 105 -7.25 -1.91 -21.66
N PRO A 106 -6.34 -2.47 -22.49
CA PRO A 106 -4.91 -2.31 -22.31
C PRO A 106 -4.44 -0.86 -22.47
N ALA A 107 -5.06 -0.09 -23.39
CA ALA A 107 -4.74 1.32 -23.57
C ALA A 107 -5.13 2.15 -22.33
N GLY A 108 -6.33 1.92 -21.80
CA GLY A 108 -6.80 2.55 -20.56
C GLY A 108 -5.98 2.16 -19.34
N THR A 109 -5.59 0.87 -19.24
CA THR A 109 -4.72 0.37 -18.16
C THR A 109 -3.36 1.04 -18.20
N ARG A 110 -2.72 1.15 -19.38
CA ARG A 110 -1.42 1.85 -19.50
C ARG A 110 -1.51 3.33 -19.13
N ALA A 111 -2.56 4.02 -19.59
CA ALA A 111 -2.77 5.43 -19.27
C ALA A 111 -3.01 5.63 -17.76
N ALA A 112 -3.88 4.83 -17.14
CA ALA A 112 -4.16 4.89 -15.71
C ALA A 112 -2.92 4.53 -14.87
N LEU A 113 -2.12 3.55 -15.32
CA LEU A 113 -0.88 3.16 -14.66
C LEU A 113 0.15 4.29 -14.71
N SER A 114 0.32 4.94 -15.87
CA SER A 114 1.23 6.08 -16.00
C SER A 114 0.85 7.24 -15.07
N GLN A 115 -0.45 7.57 -14.98
CA GLN A 115 -0.94 8.59 -14.04
C GLN A 115 -0.72 8.21 -12.58
N PHE A 116 -0.96 6.95 -12.24
CA PHE A 116 -0.70 6.42 -10.90
C PHE A 116 0.78 6.51 -10.52
N LEU A 117 1.69 6.11 -11.42
CA LEU A 117 3.13 6.18 -11.17
C LEU A 117 3.63 7.63 -11.04
N ALA A 118 3.10 8.56 -11.84
CA ALA A 118 3.42 9.98 -11.70
C ALA A 118 2.99 10.53 -10.33
N THR A 119 1.83 10.11 -9.83
CA THR A 119 1.33 10.50 -8.51
C THR A 119 2.13 9.85 -7.38
N LEU A 120 2.59 8.59 -7.56
CA LEU A 120 3.53 7.96 -6.63
C LEU A 120 4.85 8.72 -6.54
N ALA A 121 5.39 9.21 -7.67
CA ALA A 121 6.62 10.02 -7.65
C ALA A 121 6.43 11.32 -6.83
N GLN A 122 5.30 12.01 -7.00
CA GLN A 122 4.97 13.19 -6.18
C GLN A 122 4.88 12.84 -4.69
N LEU A 123 4.31 11.67 -4.37
CA LEU A 123 4.22 11.20 -2.98
C LEU A 123 5.61 10.84 -2.41
N GLN A 124 6.50 10.27 -3.22
CA GLN A 124 7.89 10.03 -2.82
C GLN A 124 8.59 11.33 -2.45
N ASP A 125 8.46 12.36 -3.29
CA ASP A 125 9.09 13.65 -3.05
C ASP A 125 8.53 14.31 -1.78
N ALA A 126 7.20 14.29 -1.58
CA ALA A 126 6.59 14.78 -0.34
C ALA A 126 7.13 14.06 0.91
N TYR A 127 7.35 12.74 0.85
CA TYR A 127 7.94 12.00 1.95
C TYR A 127 9.44 12.24 2.14
N ARG A 128 10.19 12.50 1.07
CA ARG A 128 11.60 12.91 1.15
C ARG A 128 11.72 14.27 1.87
N ASP A 129 10.83 15.21 1.55
CA ASP A 129 10.78 16.53 2.20
C ASP A 129 10.49 16.39 3.69
N ILE A 130 9.52 15.56 4.07
CA ILE A 130 9.23 15.28 5.49
C ILE A 130 10.42 14.63 6.19
N ARG A 131 11.10 13.69 5.52
CA ARG A 131 12.26 13.00 6.09
C ARG A 131 13.46 13.91 6.27
N ALA A 132 13.55 15.02 5.53
CA ALA A 132 14.57 16.04 5.69
C ALA A 132 14.34 16.93 6.93
N ILE A 133 13.16 16.86 7.58
CA ILE A 133 12.86 17.62 8.79
C ILE A 133 13.73 17.12 9.95
N PRO A 134 14.45 18.01 10.65
CA PRO A 134 15.26 17.63 11.80
C PRO A 134 14.40 17.12 12.96
N ASN A 135 14.94 16.18 13.73
CA ASN A 135 14.28 15.59 14.91
C ASN A 135 12.95 14.91 14.60
N LEU A 136 12.85 14.26 13.43
CA LEU A 136 11.74 13.36 13.16
C LEU A 136 11.86 12.12 14.07
N PRO A 137 10.77 11.70 14.74
CA PRO A 137 10.78 10.47 15.54
C PRO A 137 11.29 9.27 14.74
N GLU A 138 12.08 8.40 15.37
CA GLU A 138 12.75 7.28 14.70
C GLU A 138 11.74 6.31 14.05
N ASP A 139 10.63 6.04 14.72
CA ASP A 139 9.52 5.23 14.24
C ASP A 139 8.91 5.82 12.96
N VAL A 140 8.71 7.13 12.91
CA VAL A 140 8.20 7.85 11.75
C VAL A 140 9.22 7.80 10.60
N SER A 141 10.49 8.10 10.89
CA SER A 141 11.57 8.10 9.89
C SER A 141 11.77 6.72 9.26
N SER A 142 11.74 5.66 10.09
CA SER A 142 11.83 4.26 9.64
C SER A 142 10.62 3.87 8.78
N SER A 143 9.41 4.27 9.20
CA SER A 143 8.18 3.98 8.46
C SER A 143 8.16 4.67 7.09
N ILE A 144 8.54 5.94 7.03
CA ILE A 144 8.69 6.69 5.77
C ILE A 144 9.75 6.02 4.88
N GLY A 145 10.92 5.66 5.44
CA GLY A 145 11.98 4.98 4.69
C GLY A 145 11.53 3.63 4.12
N SER A 146 10.70 2.88 4.84
CA SER A 146 10.09 1.63 4.37
C SER A 146 9.11 1.85 3.20
N VAL A 147 8.27 2.88 3.29
CA VAL A 147 7.33 3.26 2.22
C VAL A 147 8.07 3.72 0.98
N LEU A 148 9.08 4.58 1.11
CA LEU A 148 9.91 5.05 -0.01
C LEU A 148 10.55 3.89 -0.77
N ARG A 149 11.20 2.96 -0.06
CA ARG A 149 11.78 1.75 -0.69
C ARG A 149 10.74 0.89 -1.40
N SER A 150 9.53 0.80 -0.83
CA SER A 150 8.44 0.05 -1.44
C SER A 150 7.92 0.74 -2.72
N MET A 151 7.91 2.07 -2.76
CA MET A 151 7.59 2.85 -3.97
C MET A 151 8.69 2.69 -5.03
N ASP A 152 9.96 2.76 -4.65
CA ASP A 152 11.09 2.58 -5.58
C ASP A 152 11.04 1.18 -6.23
N ALA A 153 10.80 0.15 -5.42
CA ALA A 153 10.64 -1.22 -5.91
C ALA A 153 9.42 -1.37 -6.83
N ALA A 154 8.30 -0.72 -6.48
CA ALA A 154 7.10 -0.71 -7.30
C ALA A 154 7.35 -0.06 -8.67
N VAL A 155 8.00 1.11 -8.72
CA VAL A 155 8.32 1.80 -9.97
C VAL A 155 9.29 0.97 -10.82
N ALA A 156 10.39 0.48 -10.23
CA ALA A 156 11.43 -0.28 -10.94
C ALA A 156 10.88 -1.56 -11.61
N GLN A 157 10.00 -2.30 -10.93
CA GLN A 157 9.42 -3.51 -11.49
C GLN A 157 8.41 -3.24 -12.61
N THR A 158 7.83 -2.03 -12.64
CA THR A 158 6.84 -1.65 -13.65
C THR A 158 7.49 -1.22 -14.97
N MET A 159 8.74 -0.76 -14.95
CA MET A 159 9.51 -0.43 -16.15
C MET A 159 9.91 -1.68 -16.98
N ILE A 160 9.60 -2.87 -16.48
CA ILE A 160 9.91 -4.17 -17.11
C ILE A 160 8.68 -4.72 -17.88
N LEU A 161 7.49 -4.12 -17.71
CA LEU A 161 6.24 -4.47 -18.38
C LEU A 161 6.06 -3.75 -19.72
#